data_AF-A0AAJ0M6J7-F1
#
_entry.id   AF-A0AAJ0M6J7-F1
#
_cell.length_a   1.000
_cell.length_b   1.000
_cell.length_c   1.000
_cell.angle_alpha   90.00
_cell.angle_beta   90.00
_cell.angle_gamma   90.00
#
_symmetry.space_group_name_H-M   'P 1'
#
loop_
_entity.id
_entity.type
_entity.pdbx_description
1 polymer ?
#
loop_
_entity_poly.entity_id
_entity_poly.type
_entity_poly.pdbx_seq_one_letter_code
_entity_poly.pdbx_strand_id
1 'polypeptide(L)'
;MGQNLLFDDSSFTNARRYFWALQSLRVFDDHISGTVRLLKEMIRSIDEDSHSRSGESENQIQEDLFNEHRAILDELRARIERKRQEIESLNNGLFSASSVAEARFSSEQNGNIRLLTLVTIAYLPLSFVATIYGMNVLPEGTSLGSFFVATAVLSVITFAIVFNLQLLTVFIRRHLFGKALDSMRLDPSPQWRDRAQHLRQEGANKRKSFPASKWLYLGYLFHLVFDRKAAPPSAEKGRRDDSHTV
;
A
#
# COMPACT_ATOMS: atom_id res chain seq x y z
N MET A 1 10.88 -35.81 -10.08
CA MET A 1 11.70 -34.69 -9.56
C MET A 1 11.51 -33.47 -10.47
N GLY A 2 10.29 -32.91 -10.57
CA GLY A 2 9.93 -31.96 -11.65
C GLY A 2 8.89 -30.90 -11.29
N GLN A 3 8.64 -30.62 -10.01
CA GLN A 3 7.60 -29.67 -9.58
C GLN A 3 8.15 -28.35 -9.00
N ASN A 4 9.47 -28.16 -8.95
CA ASN A 4 10.10 -26.98 -8.33
C ASN A 4 10.58 -25.92 -9.33
N LEU A 5 10.11 -25.97 -10.57
CA LEU A 5 10.49 -24.98 -11.59
C LEU A 5 9.54 -23.77 -11.65
N LEU A 6 8.30 -23.94 -11.18
CA LEU A 6 7.26 -22.90 -11.28
C LEU A 6 7.24 -21.96 -10.07
N PHE A 7 7.83 -22.36 -8.95
CA PHE A 7 7.91 -21.57 -7.73
C PHE A 7 9.36 -21.32 -7.38
N ASP A 8 9.66 -20.12 -6.92
CA ASP A 8 11.01 -19.76 -6.51
C ASP A 8 11.21 -20.13 -5.04
N ASP A 9 12.40 -20.61 -4.71
CA ASP A 9 12.77 -20.86 -3.32
C ASP A 9 12.92 -19.52 -2.57
N SER A 10 12.96 -19.52 -1.24
CA SER A 10 13.09 -18.29 -0.42
C SER A 10 14.33 -17.43 -0.72
N SER A 11 15.33 -18.00 -1.41
CA SER A 11 16.55 -17.34 -1.86
C SER A 11 16.50 -16.81 -3.30
N PHE A 12 15.32 -16.84 -3.94
CA PHE A 12 15.08 -16.40 -5.31
C PHE A 12 16.04 -17.00 -6.36
N THR A 13 16.41 -18.27 -6.16
CA THR A 13 17.48 -18.91 -6.93
C THR A 13 17.11 -19.06 -8.41
N ASN A 14 15.85 -19.40 -8.72
CA ASN A 14 15.41 -19.59 -10.10
C ASN A 14 15.22 -18.26 -10.82
N ALA A 15 14.62 -17.24 -10.17
CA ALA A 15 14.51 -15.91 -10.77
C ALA A 15 15.89 -15.32 -11.09
N ARG A 16 16.86 -15.50 -10.17
CA ARG A 16 18.24 -15.03 -10.40
C ARG A 16 18.91 -15.75 -11.56
N ARG A 17 18.72 -17.07 -11.69
CA ARG A 17 19.24 -17.85 -12.84
C ARG A 17 18.64 -17.38 -14.16
N TYR A 18 17.32 -17.16 -14.24
CA TYR A 18 16.67 -16.66 -15.45
C TYR A 18 17.12 -15.24 -15.79
N PHE A 19 17.30 -14.37 -14.79
CA PHE A 19 17.84 -13.04 -14.99
C PHE A 19 19.27 -13.07 -15.57
N TRP A 20 20.15 -13.91 -15.01
CA TRP A 20 21.50 -14.09 -15.55
C TRP A 20 21.47 -14.65 -16.98
N ALA A 21 20.61 -15.63 -17.26
CA ALA A 21 20.47 -16.19 -18.61
C ALA A 21 20.02 -15.12 -19.61
N LEU A 22 19.05 -14.27 -19.27
CA LEU A 22 18.61 -13.15 -20.11
C LEU A 22 19.73 -12.12 -20.34
N GLN A 23 20.49 -11.79 -19.29
CA GLN A 23 21.65 -10.89 -19.41
C GLN A 23 22.72 -11.46 -20.34
N SER A 24 23.09 -12.72 -20.15
CA SER A 24 24.06 -13.39 -21.03
C SER A 24 23.58 -13.42 -22.47
N LEU A 25 22.30 -13.75 -22.71
CA LEU A 25 21.74 -13.84 -24.04
C LEU A 25 21.70 -12.48 -24.76
N ARG A 26 21.44 -11.39 -24.01
CA ARG A 26 21.53 -10.02 -24.53
C ARG A 26 22.95 -9.66 -24.95
N VAL A 27 23.93 -9.96 -24.09
CA VAL A 27 25.35 -9.72 -24.40
C VAL A 27 25.76 -10.51 -25.65
N PHE A 28 25.31 -11.76 -25.80
CA PHE A 28 25.55 -12.53 -27.01
C PHE A 28 24.91 -11.92 -28.27
N ASP A 29 23.67 -11.44 -28.21
CA ASP A 29 23.03 -10.77 -29.37
C ASP A 29 23.78 -9.48 -29.75
N ASP A 30 24.23 -8.70 -28.76
CA ASP A 30 25.02 -7.48 -28.98
C ASP A 30 26.37 -7.81 -29.66
N HIS A 31 27.07 -8.85 -29.20
CA HIS A 31 28.32 -9.30 -29.80
C HIS A 31 28.13 -9.84 -31.23
N ILE A 32 27.14 -10.70 -31.46
CA ILE A 32 26.85 -11.25 -32.80
C ILE A 32 26.49 -10.11 -33.76
N SER A 33 25.66 -9.17 -33.32
CA SER A 33 25.31 -7.98 -34.10
C SER A 33 26.54 -7.13 -34.42
N GLY A 34 27.45 -6.97 -33.47
CA GLY A 34 28.74 -6.30 -33.66
C GLY A 34 29.62 -6.99 -34.68
N THR A 35 29.79 -8.32 -34.57
CA THR A 35 30.59 -9.13 -35.51
C THR A 35 30.05 -9.05 -36.94
N VAL A 36 28.73 -9.11 -37.12
CA VAL A 36 28.10 -8.96 -38.45
C VAL A 36 28.38 -7.58 -39.06
N ARG A 37 28.33 -6.51 -38.24
CA ARG A 37 28.64 -5.15 -38.71
C ARG A 37 30.10 -5.01 -39.12
N LEU A 38 31.02 -5.50 -38.29
CA LEU A 38 32.46 -5.47 -38.58
C LEU A 38 32.80 -6.25 -39.84
N LEU A 39 32.18 -7.41 -40.03
CA LEU A 39 32.35 -8.22 -41.24
C LEU A 39 31.87 -7.45 -42.48
N LYS A 40 30.72 -6.78 -42.40
CA LYS A 40 30.23 -5.89 -43.48
C LYS A 40 31.18 -4.73 -43.77
N GLU A 41 31.71 -4.08 -42.73
CA GLU A 41 32.62 -2.93 -42.86
C GLU A 41 33.94 -3.36 -43.53
N MET A 42 34.51 -4.48 -43.07
CA MET A 42 35.75 -5.05 -43.61
C MET A 42 35.59 -5.39 -45.10
N ILE A 43 34.45 -5.95 -45.48
CA ILE A 43 34.21 -6.31 -46.88
C ILE A 43 34.02 -5.10 -47.76
N ARG A 44 33.29 -4.08 -47.28
CA ARG A 44 33.19 -2.82 -48.00
C ARG A 44 34.57 -2.20 -48.25
N SER A 45 35.48 -2.32 -47.29
CA SER A 45 36.86 -1.84 -47.45
C SER A 45 37.71 -2.68 -48.42
N ILE A 46 37.47 -4.00 -48.50
CA ILE A 46 38.17 -4.88 -49.45
C ILE A 46 37.66 -4.64 -50.88
N ASP A 47 36.34 -4.51 -51.06
CA ASP A 47 35.71 -4.24 -52.37
C ASP A 47 36.16 -2.89 -52.96
N GLU A 48 36.25 -1.84 -52.14
CA GLU A 48 36.79 -0.53 -52.56
C GLU A 48 38.25 -0.61 -53.03
N ASP A 49 39.08 -1.48 -52.44
CA ASP A 49 40.49 -1.67 -52.81
C ASP A 49 40.66 -2.56 -54.07
N SER A 50 39.70 -3.46 -54.31
CA SER A 50 39.73 -4.50 -55.34
C SER A 50 39.33 -4.03 -56.74
N HIS A 51 38.60 -2.91 -56.87
CA HIS A 51 38.20 -2.32 -58.16
C HIS A 51 39.37 -1.91 -59.07
N SER A 52 40.61 -2.02 -58.58
CA SER A 52 41.83 -1.78 -59.37
C SER A 52 42.34 -3.03 -60.13
N ARG A 53 42.03 -4.27 -59.70
CA ARG A 53 42.60 -5.52 -60.27
C ARG A 53 41.72 -6.76 -59.95
N SER A 54 40.92 -7.29 -60.88
CA SER A 54 40.55 -8.73 -61.08
C SER A 54 39.12 -8.95 -61.60
N GLY A 55 38.87 -10.13 -62.17
CA GLY A 55 37.75 -10.50 -63.05
C GLY A 55 36.56 -11.22 -62.39
N GLU A 56 35.49 -11.30 -63.16
CA GLU A 56 34.08 -11.61 -62.81
C GLU A 56 33.84 -12.95 -62.07
N SER A 57 34.73 -13.93 -62.20
CA SER A 57 34.53 -15.29 -61.67
C SER A 57 35.00 -15.48 -60.22
N GLU A 58 35.95 -14.67 -59.71
CA GLU A 58 36.38 -14.73 -58.29
C GLU A 58 35.34 -14.07 -57.36
N ASN A 59 34.69 -13.00 -57.82
CA ASN A 59 33.67 -12.28 -57.06
C ASN A 59 32.45 -13.15 -56.72
N GLN A 60 32.04 -14.03 -57.64
CA GLN A 60 30.83 -14.84 -57.47
C GLN A 60 30.99 -15.94 -56.40
N ILE A 61 32.16 -16.56 -56.30
CA ILE A 61 32.47 -17.56 -55.27
C ILE A 61 32.55 -16.91 -53.88
N GLN A 62 33.11 -15.71 -53.81
CA GLN A 62 33.22 -14.94 -52.57
C GLN A 62 31.84 -14.49 -52.06
N GLU A 63 30.94 -14.11 -52.96
CA GLU A 63 29.57 -13.67 -52.64
C GLU A 63 28.66 -14.82 -52.16
N ASP A 64 28.78 -16.02 -52.76
CA ASP A 64 28.04 -17.21 -52.33
C ASP A 64 28.44 -17.69 -50.92
N LEU A 65 29.75 -17.81 -50.65
CA LEU A 65 30.25 -18.14 -49.32
C LEU A 65 29.78 -17.11 -48.29
N PHE A 66 29.67 -15.85 -48.70
CA PHE A 66 29.23 -14.75 -47.84
C PHE A 66 27.74 -14.81 -47.50
N ASN A 67 26.91 -15.11 -48.49
CA ASN A 67 25.47 -15.30 -48.31
C ASN A 67 25.18 -16.49 -47.38
N GLU A 68 25.98 -17.56 -47.46
CA GLU A 68 25.87 -18.71 -46.57
C GLU A 68 26.24 -18.36 -45.12
N HIS A 69 27.36 -17.65 -44.89
CA HIS A 69 27.73 -17.20 -43.55
C HIS A 69 26.67 -16.27 -42.94
N ARG A 70 26.11 -15.37 -43.75
CA ARG A 70 25.04 -14.47 -43.32
C ARG A 70 23.77 -15.24 -42.94
N ALA A 71 23.38 -16.23 -43.74
CA ALA A 71 22.21 -17.06 -43.45
C ALA A 71 22.37 -17.82 -42.11
N ILE A 72 23.55 -18.37 -41.84
CA ILE A 72 23.87 -19.05 -40.57
C ILE A 72 23.77 -18.08 -39.38
N LEU A 73 24.30 -16.86 -39.52
CA LEU A 73 24.24 -15.82 -38.49
C LEU A 73 22.81 -15.35 -38.21
N ASP A 74 22.01 -15.14 -39.27
CA ASP A 74 20.61 -14.75 -39.14
C ASP A 74 19.77 -15.88 -38.49
N GLU A 75 20.05 -17.14 -38.83
CA GLU A 75 19.42 -18.29 -38.19
C GLU A 75 19.81 -18.41 -36.71
N LEU A 76 21.09 -18.23 -36.38
CA LEU A 76 21.58 -18.26 -34.99
C LEU A 76 20.91 -17.14 -34.17
N ARG A 77 20.79 -15.94 -34.75
CA ARG A 77 20.08 -14.82 -34.13
C ARG A 77 18.62 -15.13 -33.88
N ALA A 78 17.93 -15.71 -34.87
CA ALA A 78 16.53 -16.11 -34.72
C ALA A 78 16.34 -17.20 -33.64
N ARG A 79 17.32 -18.09 -33.45
CA ARG A 79 17.31 -19.09 -32.37
C ARG A 79 17.51 -18.45 -30.99
N ILE A 80 18.45 -17.50 -30.89
CA ILE A 80 18.73 -16.72 -29.68
C ILE A 80 17.49 -15.93 -29.24
N GLU A 81 16.83 -15.21 -30.15
CA GLU A 81 15.67 -14.40 -29.80
C GLU A 81 14.48 -15.26 -29.34
N ARG A 82 14.26 -16.42 -29.98
CA ARG A 82 13.24 -17.39 -29.53
C ARG A 82 13.51 -17.87 -28.11
N LYS A 83 14.76 -18.22 -27.79
CA LYS A 83 15.15 -18.63 -26.44
C LYS A 83 15.02 -17.51 -25.42
N ARG A 84 15.29 -16.26 -25.84
CA ARG A 84 15.11 -15.07 -24.99
C ARG A 84 13.66 -14.90 -24.57
N GLN A 85 12.75 -14.95 -25.55
CA GLN A 85 11.31 -14.84 -25.31
C GLN A 85 10.78 -15.97 -24.42
N GLU A 86 11.27 -17.19 -24.60
CA GLU A 86 10.90 -18.34 -23.76
C GLU A 86 11.34 -18.12 -22.30
N ILE A 87 12.59 -17.72 -22.07
CA ILE A 87 13.13 -17.43 -20.72
C ILE A 87 12.40 -16.23 -20.09
N GLU A 88 12.09 -15.20 -20.87
CA GLU A 88 11.34 -14.03 -20.40
C GLU A 88 9.91 -14.39 -19.99
N SER A 89 9.22 -15.22 -20.78
CA SER A 89 7.89 -15.74 -20.44
C SER A 89 7.93 -16.57 -19.15
N LEU A 90 8.91 -17.46 -19.01
CA LEU A 90 9.12 -18.25 -17.78
C LEU A 90 9.39 -17.35 -16.57
N ASN A 91 10.26 -16.35 -16.72
CA ASN A 91 10.59 -15.41 -15.64
C ASN A 91 9.36 -14.59 -15.20
N ASN A 92 8.60 -14.07 -16.16
CA ASN A 92 7.36 -13.35 -15.89
C ASN A 92 6.30 -14.25 -15.24
N GLY A 93 6.19 -15.50 -15.69
CA GLY A 93 5.32 -16.52 -15.09
C GLY A 93 5.72 -16.83 -13.64
N LEU A 94 7.03 -16.99 -13.38
CA LEU A 94 7.59 -17.22 -12.06
C LEU A 94 7.30 -16.05 -11.11
N PHE A 95 7.56 -14.81 -11.53
CA PHE A 95 7.24 -13.64 -10.71
C PHE A 95 5.75 -13.51 -10.42
N SER A 96 4.90 -13.74 -11.43
CA SER A 96 3.45 -13.72 -11.25
C SER A 96 3.00 -14.79 -10.25
N ALA A 97 3.52 -16.01 -10.36
CA ALA A 97 3.21 -17.10 -9.44
C ALA A 97 3.72 -16.81 -8.02
N SER A 98 4.94 -16.28 -7.90
CA SER A 98 5.55 -15.89 -6.62
C SER A 98 4.75 -14.78 -5.93
N SER A 99 4.37 -13.72 -6.66
CA SER A 99 3.52 -12.65 -6.12
C SER A 99 2.15 -13.16 -5.66
N VAL A 100 1.55 -14.12 -6.37
CA VAL A 100 0.30 -14.76 -5.94
C VAL A 100 0.50 -15.61 -4.69
N ALA A 101 1.60 -16.37 -4.61
CA ALA A 101 1.93 -17.16 -3.43
C ALA A 101 2.18 -16.26 -2.21
N GLU A 102 2.93 -15.16 -2.38
CA GLU A 102 3.17 -14.16 -1.35
C GLU A 102 1.86 -13.49 -0.90
N ALA A 103 0.98 -13.14 -1.83
CA ALA A 103 -0.34 -12.60 -1.52
C ALA A 103 -1.20 -13.58 -0.72
N ARG A 104 -1.16 -14.88 -1.05
CA ARG A 104 -1.85 -15.94 -0.28
C ARG A 104 -1.27 -16.07 1.12
N PHE A 105 0.06 -16.13 1.24
CA PHE A 105 0.74 -16.21 2.53
C PHE A 105 0.42 -14.99 3.42
N SER A 106 0.42 -13.78 2.84
CA SER A 106 -0.02 -12.57 3.53
C SER A 106 -1.49 -12.62 3.94
N SER A 107 -2.36 -13.19 3.10
CA SER A 107 -3.78 -13.38 3.43
C SER A 107 -3.97 -14.34 4.61
N GLU A 108 -3.23 -15.45 4.65
CA GLU A 108 -3.22 -16.39 5.77
C GLU A 108 -2.67 -15.73 7.06
N GLN A 109 -1.57 -14.99 6.95
CA GLN A 109 -1.00 -14.23 8.06
C GLN A 109 -2.00 -13.20 8.62
N ASN A 110 -2.72 -12.49 7.75
CA ASN A 110 -3.78 -11.58 8.14
C ASN A 110 -4.94 -12.31 8.83
N GLY A 111 -5.25 -13.54 8.42
CA GLY A 111 -6.19 -14.43 9.10
C GLY A 111 -5.76 -14.72 10.54
N ASN A 112 -4.49 -15.09 10.73
CA ASN A 112 -3.94 -15.37 12.06
C ASN A 112 -3.92 -14.14 12.97
N ILE A 113 -3.56 -12.95 12.45
CA ILE A 113 -3.63 -11.69 13.19
C ILE A 113 -5.07 -11.37 13.58
N ARG A 114 -6.03 -11.60 12.67
CA ARG A 114 -7.45 -11.38 12.94
C ARG A 114 -7.95 -12.29 14.05
N LEU A 115 -7.57 -13.57 14.06
CA LEU A 115 -7.94 -14.50 15.11
C LEU A 115 -7.39 -14.06 16.48
N LEU A 116 -6.09 -13.73 16.55
CA LEU A 116 -5.46 -13.25 17.77
C LEU A 116 -6.15 -11.98 18.29
N THR A 117 -6.43 -11.03 17.39
CA THR A 117 -7.13 -9.79 17.73
C THR A 117 -8.52 -10.05 18.29
N LEU A 118 -9.27 -11.01 17.74
CA LEU A 118 -10.58 -11.39 18.28
C LEU A 118 -10.46 -11.98 19.69
N VAL A 119 -9.44 -12.80 19.95
CA VAL A 119 -9.16 -13.32 21.31
C VAL A 119 -8.83 -12.18 22.26
N THR A 120 -7.98 -11.23 21.86
CA THR A 120 -7.64 -10.06 22.68
C THR A 120 -8.87 -9.17 22.96
N ILE A 121 -9.69 -8.91 21.95
CA ILE A 121 -10.91 -8.10 22.09
C ILE A 121 -11.91 -8.75 23.05
N ALA A 122 -12.01 -10.08 23.05
CA ALA A 122 -12.85 -10.79 24.01
C ALA A 122 -12.25 -10.76 25.43
N TYR A 123 -10.92 -10.84 25.56
CA TYR A 123 -10.23 -10.89 26.84
C TYR A 123 -10.12 -9.55 27.56
N LEU A 124 -10.04 -8.45 26.81
CA LEU A 124 -9.85 -7.09 27.35
C LEU A 124 -10.99 -6.64 28.28
N PRO A 125 -12.29 -6.72 27.91
CA PRO A 125 -13.37 -6.36 28.83
C PRO A 125 -13.46 -7.31 30.02
N LEU A 126 -13.18 -8.61 29.81
CA LEU A 126 -13.18 -9.60 30.88
C LEU A 126 -12.10 -9.29 31.94
N SER A 127 -10.89 -8.96 31.48
CA SER A 127 -9.77 -8.57 32.34
C SER A 127 -10.08 -7.28 33.08
N PHE A 128 -10.68 -6.29 32.42
CA PHE A 128 -11.05 -5.03 33.04
C PHE A 128 -12.05 -5.22 34.20
N VAL A 129 -13.09 -6.05 34.00
CA VAL A 129 -14.05 -6.36 35.08
C VAL A 129 -13.36 -7.14 36.20
N ALA A 130 -12.52 -8.13 35.87
CA ALA A 130 -11.77 -8.87 36.88
C ALA A 130 -10.84 -7.96 37.70
N THR A 131 -10.18 -6.98 37.07
CA THR A 131 -9.35 -6.00 37.77
C THR A 131 -10.19 -5.08 38.67
N ILE A 132 -11.30 -4.53 38.16
CA ILE A 132 -12.18 -3.65 38.97
C ILE A 132 -12.71 -4.38 40.20
N TYR A 133 -13.15 -5.64 40.05
CA TYR A 133 -13.66 -6.45 41.15
C TYR A 133 -12.56 -7.01 42.06
N GLY A 134 -11.32 -7.12 41.57
CA GLY A 134 -10.14 -7.45 42.37
C GLY A 134 -9.61 -6.26 43.17
N MET A 135 -9.96 -5.04 42.78
CA MET A 135 -9.70 -3.83 43.57
C MET A 135 -10.84 -3.63 44.58
N ASN A 136 -10.54 -3.24 45.82
CA ASN A 136 -11.53 -2.89 46.85
C ASN A 136 -12.24 -1.53 46.55
N VAL A 137 -12.61 -1.30 45.29
CA VAL A 137 -13.25 -0.09 44.80
C VAL A 137 -14.78 -0.21 44.82
N LEU A 138 -15.31 -1.44 44.96
CA LEU A 138 -16.76 -1.67 45.00
C LEU A 138 -17.33 -1.60 46.42
N PRO A 139 -18.60 -1.17 46.58
CA PRO A 139 -19.28 -1.14 47.88
C PRO A 139 -19.37 -2.53 48.53
N GLU A 140 -19.33 -2.59 49.86
CA GLU A 140 -19.30 -3.83 50.68
C GLU A 140 -20.56 -4.73 50.60
N GLY A 141 -21.44 -4.52 49.63
CA GLY A 141 -22.65 -5.34 49.37
C GLY A 141 -22.68 -5.99 47.98
N THR A 142 -21.54 -6.05 47.29
CA THR A 142 -21.50 -6.48 45.89
C THR A 142 -21.60 -8.00 45.77
N SER A 143 -22.69 -8.48 45.16
CA SER A 143 -22.96 -9.90 44.90
C SER A 143 -22.20 -10.42 43.67
N LEU A 144 -21.86 -11.71 43.64
CA LEU A 144 -21.37 -12.40 42.43
C LEU A 144 -22.28 -12.18 41.21
N GLY A 145 -23.58 -11.93 41.41
CA GLY A 145 -24.53 -11.64 40.34
C GLY A 145 -24.20 -10.35 39.56
N SER A 146 -23.76 -9.28 40.24
CA SER A 146 -23.44 -8.02 39.55
C SER A 146 -22.16 -8.13 38.72
N PHE A 147 -21.24 -9.03 39.10
CA PHE A 147 -20.04 -9.33 38.32
C PHE A 147 -20.42 -9.92 36.94
N PHE A 148 -21.31 -10.91 36.90
CA PHE A 148 -21.75 -11.51 35.64
C PHE A 148 -22.54 -10.52 34.78
N VAL A 149 -23.41 -9.70 35.39
CA VAL A 149 -24.17 -8.67 34.67
C VAL A 149 -23.23 -7.61 34.07
N ALA A 150 -22.29 -7.08 34.86
CA ALA A 150 -21.32 -6.10 34.38
C ALA A 150 -20.43 -6.65 33.27
N THR A 151 -19.97 -7.90 33.41
CA THR A 151 -19.17 -8.59 32.39
C THR A 151 -19.95 -8.78 31.10
N ALA A 152 -21.20 -9.22 31.18
CA ALA A 152 -22.07 -9.42 30.02
C ALA A 152 -22.34 -8.09 29.29
N VAL A 153 -22.72 -7.05 30.03
CA VAL A 153 -22.99 -5.72 29.47
C VAL A 153 -21.75 -5.15 28.79
N LEU A 154 -20.60 -5.18 29.46
CA LEU A 154 -19.35 -4.63 28.90
C LEU A 154 -18.91 -5.41 27.66
N SER A 155 -19.01 -6.74 27.69
CA SER A 155 -18.66 -7.60 26.54
C SER A 155 -19.58 -7.34 25.34
N VAL A 156 -20.89 -7.20 25.55
CA VAL A 156 -21.85 -6.87 24.49
C VAL A 156 -21.54 -5.51 23.88
N ILE A 157 -21.23 -4.49 24.70
CA ILE A 157 -20.85 -3.16 24.22
C ILE A 157 -19.57 -3.25 23.36
N THR A 158 -18.53 -3.92 23.86
CA THR A 158 -17.26 -4.07 23.13
C THR A 158 -17.46 -4.79 21.80
N PHE A 159 -18.20 -5.90 21.78
CA PHE A 159 -18.51 -6.62 20.54
C PHE A 159 -19.36 -5.79 19.57
N ALA A 160 -20.36 -5.08 20.07
CA ALA A 160 -21.20 -4.21 19.25
C ALA A 160 -20.37 -3.10 18.59
N ILE A 161 -19.45 -2.47 19.32
CA ILE A 161 -18.54 -1.45 18.78
C ILE A 161 -17.63 -2.01 17.71
N VAL A 162 -17.03 -3.19 17.94
CA VAL A 162 -16.08 -3.81 17.00
C VAL A 162 -16.78 -4.29 15.73
N PHE A 163 -17.93 -4.94 15.85
CA PHE A 163 -18.69 -5.41 14.70
C PHE A 163 -19.23 -4.25 13.87
N ASN A 164 -19.74 -3.22 14.54
CA ASN A 164 -20.21 -2.01 13.87
C ASN A 164 -19.07 -1.03 13.58
N LEU A 165 -17.80 -1.37 13.76
CA LEU A 165 -16.70 -0.40 13.66
C LEU A 165 -16.66 0.30 12.29
N GLN A 166 -17.02 -0.41 11.21
CA GLN A 166 -17.11 0.17 9.88
C GLN A 166 -18.26 1.18 9.76
N LEU A 167 -19.47 0.79 10.19
CA LEU A 167 -20.64 1.68 10.20
C LEU A 167 -20.44 2.86 11.16
N LEU A 168 -19.86 2.60 12.32
CA LEU A 168 -19.52 3.57 13.35
C LEU A 168 -18.48 4.54 12.81
N THR A 169 -17.45 4.10 12.10
CA THR A 169 -16.45 5.00 11.49
C THR A 169 -17.09 5.90 10.44
N VAL A 170 -17.99 5.37 9.61
CA VAL A 170 -18.74 6.16 8.62
C VAL A 170 -19.72 7.12 9.30
N PHE A 171 -20.41 6.68 10.35
CA PHE A 171 -21.37 7.47 11.12
C PHE A 171 -20.67 8.60 11.88
N ILE A 172 -19.62 8.29 12.63
CA ILE A 172 -18.73 9.24 13.30
C ILE A 172 -18.19 10.22 12.28
N ARG A 173 -17.71 9.75 11.12
CA ARG A 173 -17.27 10.64 10.04
C ARG A 173 -18.41 11.57 9.62
N ARG A 174 -19.58 11.05 9.26
CA ARG A 174 -20.69 11.86 8.76
C ARG A 174 -21.21 12.86 9.80
N HIS A 175 -21.34 12.43 11.05
CA HIS A 175 -21.95 13.20 12.11
C HIS A 175 -20.98 14.18 12.77
N LEU A 176 -19.76 13.74 13.10
CA LEU A 176 -18.74 14.63 13.66
C LEU A 176 -18.14 15.56 12.62
N PHE A 177 -17.91 15.14 11.36
CA PHE A 177 -17.44 16.10 10.35
C PHE A 177 -18.50 17.13 10.02
N GLY A 178 -19.78 16.74 9.93
CA GLY A 178 -20.87 17.69 9.71
C GLY A 178 -20.92 18.74 10.83
N LYS A 179 -21.01 18.28 12.09
CA LYS A 179 -21.10 19.16 13.25
C LYS A 179 -19.84 19.99 13.48
N ALA A 180 -18.64 19.40 13.33
CA ALA A 180 -17.39 20.13 13.53
C ALA A 180 -17.18 21.19 12.44
N LEU A 181 -17.52 20.90 11.18
CA LEU A 181 -17.45 21.89 10.10
C LEU A 181 -18.46 23.02 10.30
N ASP A 182 -19.67 22.70 10.76
CA ASP A 182 -20.70 23.69 11.07
C ASP A 182 -20.30 24.57 12.27
N SER A 183 -19.72 23.98 13.32
CA SER A 183 -19.21 24.72 14.48
C SER A 183 -18.01 25.60 14.16
N MET A 184 -17.04 25.10 13.36
CA MET A 184 -15.87 25.90 12.94
C MET A 184 -16.25 27.08 12.03
N ARG A 185 -17.39 27.00 11.33
CA ARG A 185 -17.93 28.11 10.52
C ARG A 185 -18.54 29.21 11.39
N LEU A 186 -19.13 28.84 12.53
CA LEU A 186 -19.82 29.73 13.46
C LEU A 186 -18.89 30.30 14.56
N ASP A 187 -17.64 29.82 14.62
CA ASP A 187 -16.65 30.23 15.60
C ASP A 187 -16.18 31.69 15.35
N PRO A 188 -16.15 32.58 16.37
CA PRO A 188 -15.72 33.96 16.23
C PRO A 188 -14.28 34.12 15.72
N SER A 189 -13.44 33.12 15.94
CA SER A 189 -12.01 33.12 15.65
C SER A 189 -11.70 33.01 14.12
N PRO A 190 -10.91 33.92 13.53
CA PRO A 190 -10.67 33.95 12.09
C PRO A 190 -9.85 32.75 11.57
N GLN A 191 -8.99 32.17 12.40
CA GLN A 191 -8.14 31.04 12.03
C GLN A 191 -8.92 29.75 11.77
N TRP A 192 -10.03 29.53 12.48
CA TRP A 192 -10.85 28.32 12.32
C TRP A 192 -11.78 28.43 11.11
N ARG A 193 -12.22 29.63 10.76
CA ARG A 193 -12.99 29.91 9.53
C ARG A 193 -12.19 29.64 8.27
N ASP A 194 -10.94 30.09 8.20
CA ASP A 194 -10.07 29.86 7.04
C ASP A 194 -9.69 28.37 6.88
N ARG A 195 -9.41 27.70 8.00
CA ARG A 195 -9.14 26.25 8.04
C ARG A 195 -10.34 25.41 7.60
N ALA A 196 -11.56 25.79 7.98
CA ALA A 196 -12.78 25.11 7.54
C ALA A 196 -12.99 25.20 6.02
N GLN A 197 -12.58 26.32 5.39
CA GLN A 197 -12.66 26.49 3.94
C GLN A 197 -11.64 25.62 3.20
N HIS A 198 -10.40 25.54 3.68
CA HIS A 198 -9.38 24.64 3.13
C HIS A 198 -9.81 23.16 3.17
N LEU A 199 -10.39 22.71 4.28
CA LEU A 199 -10.84 21.33 4.44
C LEU A 199 -12.02 20.97 3.52
N ARG A 200 -12.87 21.93 3.15
CA ARG A 200 -13.97 21.73 2.20
C ARG A 200 -13.44 21.49 0.78
N GLN A 201 -12.39 22.21 0.38
CA GLN A 201 -11.76 22.05 -0.93
C GLN A 201 -11.03 20.70 -1.05
N GLU A 202 -10.35 20.27 0.02
CA GLU A 202 -9.71 18.95 0.09
C GLU A 202 -10.73 17.80 0.06
N GLY A 203 -11.86 17.94 0.77
CA GLY A 203 -12.93 16.93 0.79
C GLY A 203 -13.69 16.77 -0.53
N ALA A 204 -13.78 17.83 -1.33
CA ALA A 204 -14.42 17.80 -2.66
C ALA A 204 -13.56 17.07 -3.71
N ASN A 205 -12.24 17.12 -3.55
CA ASN A 205 -11.29 16.51 -4.46
C ASN A 205 -11.03 15.05 -4.04
N LYS A 206 -12.03 14.17 -4.27
CA LYS A 206 -12.14 12.75 -3.83
C LYS A 206 -10.97 11.80 -4.19
N ARG A 207 -9.84 12.30 -4.73
CA ARG A 207 -8.71 11.48 -5.19
C ARG A 207 -7.44 11.54 -4.35
N LYS A 208 -7.35 12.41 -3.34
CA LYS A 208 -6.15 12.43 -2.48
C LYS A 208 -6.42 11.80 -1.11
N SER A 209 -5.80 10.64 -0.98
CA SER A 209 -5.49 9.86 0.22
C SER A 209 -5.54 10.63 1.54
N PHE A 210 -6.15 9.98 2.54
CA PHE A 210 -6.02 10.16 3.98
C PHE A 210 -5.14 11.35 4.45
N PRO A 211 -5.73 12.51 4.79
CA PRO A 211 -4.93 13.56 5.39
C PRO A 211 -4.70 13.28 6.88
N ALA A 212 -3.51 13.65 7.34
CA ALA A 212 -3.04 13.68 8.72
C ALA A 212 -3.89 14.53 9.69
N SER A 213 -5.09 14.96 9.27
CA SER A 213 -5.96 15.91 9.95
C SER A 213 -6.83 15.29 11.06
N LYS A 214 -6.84 13.97 11.24
CA LYS A 214 -7.61 13.30 12.32
C LYS A 214 -7.26 13.80 13.72
N TRP A 215 -5.99 14.16 13.96
CA TRP A 215 -5.53 14.70 15.24
C TRP A 215 -5.98 16.15 15.49
N LEU A 216 -6.19 16.95 14.44
CA LEU A 216 -6.70 18.32 14.60
C LEU A 216 -8.16 18.35 15.07
N TYR A 217 -9.00 17.43 14.58
CA TYR A 217 -10.39 17.31 15.03
C TYR A 217 -10.47 16.86 16.49
N LEU A 218 -9.60 15.93 16.89
CA LEU A 218 -9.47 15.53 18.29
C LEU A 218 -9.01 16.71 19.15
N GLY A 219 -8.06 17.51 18.66
CA GLY A 219 -7.59 18.73 19.33
C GLY A 219 -8.66 19.81 19.48
N TYR A 220 -9.48 20.07 18.45
CA TYR A 220 -10.60 21.03 18.54
C TYR A 220 -11.71 20.53 19.47
N LEU A 221 -12.04 19.24 19.42
CA LEU A 221 -13.01 18.64 20.33
C LEU A 221 -12.50 18.66 21.77
N PHE A 222 -11.20 18.48 21.99
CA PHE A 222 -10.55 18.66 23.29
C PHE A 222 -10.60 20.12 23.76
N HIS A 223 -10.31 21.08 22.89
CA HIS A 223 -10.40 22.51 23.18
C HIS A 223 -11.83 22.92 23.58
N LEU A 224 -12.85 22.47 22.85
CA LEU A 224 -14.26 22.76 23.16
C LEU A 224 -14.73 22.16 24.50
N VAL A 225 -14.22 20.96 24.85
CA VAL A 225 -14.50 20.31 26.14
C VAL A 225 -13.77 21.02 27.29
N PHE A 226 -12.55 21.51 27.06
CA PHE A 226 -11.76 22.25 28.06
C PHE A 226 -12.31 23.67 28.29
N ASP A 227 -12.72 24.38 27.23
CA ASP A 227 -13.36 25.71 27.36
C ASP A 227 -14.72 25.65 28.06
N ARG A 228 -15.48 24.57 27.87
CA ARG A 228 -16.73 24.37 28.65
C ARG A 228 -16.50 24.23 30.15
N LYS A 229 -15.31 23.82 30.58
CA LYS A 229 -14.92 23.79 32.00
C LYS A 229 -14.33 25.12 32.51
N ALA A 230 -14.01 26.06 31.62
CA ALA A 230 -13.40 27.36 31.96
C ALA A 230 -14.41 28.51 32.08
N ALA A 231 -15.72 28.25 31.97
CA ALA A 231 -16.74 29.26 32.27
C ALA A 231 -16.81 29.49 33.80
N PRO A 232 -16.50 30.70 34.31
CA PRO A 232 -16.53 30.96 35.75
C PRO A 232 -17.99 30.93 36.27
N PRO A 233 -18.22 30.43 37.50
CA PRO A 233 -19.51 30.58 38.15
C PRO A 233 -19.54 31.96 38.80
N SER A 234 -20.31 32.88 38.22
CA SER A 234 -20.61 34.15 38.88
C SER A 234 -21.90 34.72 38.31
N ALA A 235 -22.76 35.39 39.06
CA ALA A 235 -22.99 35.50 40.49
C ALA A 235 -24.32 36.27 40.58
N GLU A 236 -25.20 35.87 41.49
CA GLU A 236 -25.93 36.78 42.37
C GLU A 236 -26.32 38.17 41.80
N LYS A 237 -27.52 38.27 41.21
CA LYS A 237 -28.15 39.58 40.98
C LYS A 237 -28.91 40.02 42.23
N GLY A 238 -28.15 40.50 43.22
CA GLY A 238 -28.67 41.21 44.38
C GLY A 238 -28.90 42.70 44.07
N ARG A 239 -30.17 43.09 44.08
CA ARG A 239 -30.76 44.28 44.74
C ARG A 239 -30.04 45.65 44.64
N ARG A 240 -30.74 46.59 44.01
CA ARG A 240 -31.07 47.96 44.50
C ARG A 240 -32.05 48.57 43.50
N ASP A 241 -33.33 48.69 43.84
CA ASP A 241 -33.92 49.88 44.49
C ASP A 241 -33.45 51.18 43.82
N ASP A 242 -34.35 51.83 43.08
CA ASP A 242 -34.97 53.05 43.60
C ASP A 242 -36.02 53.67 42.65
N SER A 243 -37.08 54.16 43.30
CA SER A 243 -37.88 55.36 42.98
C SER A 243 -39.16 55.27 42.14
N HIS A 244 -40.26 55.26 42.90
CA HIS A 244 -41.39 56.21 42.88
C HIS A 244 -42.34 56.31 41.67
N THR A 245 -43.61 55.98 41.92
CA THR A 245 -44.89 56.70 41.63
C THR A 245 -46.01 55.66 41.60
N VAL A 246 -47.16 55.71 42.30
CA VAL A 246 -47.90 56.68 43.15
C VAL A 246 -48.57 55.87 44.26
#